data_AF-A0A1Q7E3F4-F1
#
_entry.id   AF-A0A1Q7E3F4-F1
#
_cell.length_a   1.000
_cell.length_b   1.000
_cell.length_c   1.000
_cell.angle_alpha   90.00
_cell.angle_beta   90.00
_cell.angle_gamma   90.00
#
_symmetry.space_group_name_H-M   'P 1'
#
loop_
_entity.id
_entity.type
_entity.pdbx_description
1 polymer ?
#
loop_
_entity_poly.entity_id
_entity_poly.type
_entity_poly.pdbx_seq_one_letter_code
_entity_poly.pdbx_strand_id
1 'polypeptide(L)' 'MVGTFYSAPEPGADPYVKAGSRVAAGQVVCIIEAMKIMNEIEAEVAGLVREVCVENAQPVEFGQPLFRVDPHG' A
#
# COMPACT_ATOMS: atom_id res chain seq x y z
N MET A 1 0.59 4.97 12.31
CA MET A 1 0.95 6.20 11.58
C MET A 1 -0.35 6.79 11.08
N VAL A 2 -0.60 8.07 11.34
CA VAL A 2 -1.71 8.80 10.72
C VAL A 2 -1.12 9.52 9.52
N GLY A 3 -1.74 9.40 8.36
CA GLY A 3 -1.22 9.99 7.13
C GLY A 3 -2.18 9.86 5.96
N THR A 4 -1.73 10.22 4.77
CA THR A 4 -2.49 10.08 3.53
C THR A 4 -1.93 8.93 2.72
N PHE A 5 -2.79 8.00 2.33
CA PHE A 5 -2.43 6.84 1.51
C PHE A 5 -2.28 7.24 0.04
N TYR A 6 -1.18 6.82 -0.57
CA TYR A 6 -0.95 6.95 -2.00
C TYR A 6 -0.60 5.58 -2.59
N SER A 7 -1.31 5.19 -3.64
CA SER A 7 -1.10 3.91 -4.31
C SER A 7 0.07 3.92 -5.29
N ALA A 8 0.59 5.11 -5.63
CA ALA A 8 1.62 5.34 -6.65
C ALA A 8 2.72 6.27 -6.10
N PRO A 9 3.95 6.24 -6.67
CA PRO A 9 5.06 7.11 -6.25
C PRO A 9 4.76 8.60 -6.44
N GLU A 10 3.98 8.92 -7.47
CA GLU A 10 3.67 10.29 -7.89
C GLU A 10 2.29 10.35 -8.57
N PRO A 11 1.64 11.52 -8.59
CA PRO A 11 0.34 11.69 -9.26
C PRO A 11 0.43 11.40 -10.75
N GLY A 12 -0.34 10.43 -11.22
CA GLY A 12 -0.40 10.01 -12.62
C GLY A 12 0.52 8.85 -12.98
N ALA A 13 1.38 8.39 -12.06
CA ALA A 13 2.11 7.15 -12.23
C ALA A 13 1.23 5.91 -11.94
N ASP A 14 1.66 4.77 -12.48
CA ASP A 14 1.04 3.49 -12.17
C ASP A 14 1.14 3.16 -10.68
N PRO A 15 0.12 2.51 -10.11
CA PRO A 15 0.17 2.07 -8.72
C PRO A 15 1.25 1.00 -8.54
N TYR A 16 1.91 1.00 -7.38
CA TYR A 16 2.89 -0.02 -7.00
C TYR A 16 2.30 -1.43 -7.12
N VAL A 17 1.06 -1.60 -6.63
CA VAL A 17 0.32 -2.85 -6.67
C VAL A 17 -1.17 -2.59 -6.88
N LYS A 18 -1.87 -3.59 -7.40
CA LYS A 18 -3.33 -3.62 -7.55
C LYS A 18 -3.86 -4.97 -7.08
N ALA A 19 -5.17 -5.07 -6.89
CA ALA A 19 -5.81 -6.37 -6.67
C ALA A 19 -5.46 -7.33 -7.82
N GLY A 20 -4.99 -8.53 -7.47
CA GLY A 20 -4.43 -9.54 -8.36
C GLY A 20 -2.92 -9.44 -8.59
N SER A 21 -2.23 -8.40 -8.10
CA SER A 21 -0.76 -8.34 -8.17
C SER A 21 -0.11 -9.31 -7.18
N ARG A 22 0.97 -9.98 -7.58
CA ARG A 22 1.86 -10.69 -6.66
C ARG A 22 2.89 -9.74 -6.07
N VAL A 23 3.14 -9.86 -4.78
CA VAL A 23 4.14 -9.08 -4.02
C VAL A 23 5.14 -10.01 -3.36
N ALA A 24 6.38 -9.54 -3.20
CA ALA A 24 7.40 -10.19 -2.39
C ALA A 24 7.55 -9.50 -1.03
N ALA A 25 8.05 -10.22 -0.03
CA ALA A 25 8.45 -9.61 1.23
C ALA A 25 9.56 -8.56 0.98
N GLY A 26 9.42 -7.36 1.55
CA GLY A 26 10.29 -6.21 1.29
C GLY A 26 9.95 -5.43 0.01
N GLN A 27 8.92 -5.81 -0.76
CA GLN A 27 8.51 -5.03 -1.93
C GLN A 27 7.66 -3.83 -1.47
N VAL A 28 7.97 -2.63 -1.97
CA VAL A 28 7.16 -1.43 -1.74
C VAL A 28 5.77 -1.60 -2.39
N VAL A 29 4.72 -1.42 -1.58
CA VAL A 29 3.31 -1.59 -2.01
C VAL A 29 2.50 -0.29 -2.00
N CYS A 30 2.90 0.71 -1.22
CA CYS A 30 2.28 2.03 -1.21
C CYS A 30 3.18 3.05 -0.51
N ILE A 31 2.74 4.31 -0.52
CA ILE A 31 3.32 5.39 0.28
C ILE A 31 2.27 5.91 1.25
N ILE A 32 2.71 6.25 2.47
CA ILE A 32 1.93 7.04 3.43
C ILE A 32 2.63 8.37 3.67
N GLU A 33 1.97 9.46 3.28
CA GLU A 33 2.43 10.81 3.61
C GLU A 33 2.02 11.18 5.04
N ALA A 34 2.98 11.46 5.90
CA ALA A 34 2.74 11.97 7.24
C ALA A 34 3.61 13.20 7.50
N MET A 35 2.99 14.36 7.76
CA MET A 35 3.70 15.62 8.03
C MET A 35 4.74 16.00 6.95
N LYS A 36 4.37 15.88 5.66
CA LYS A 36 5.26 16.08 4.49
C LYS A 36 6.38 15.04 4.31
N ILE A 37 6.38 13.96 5.10
CA ILE A 37 7.32 12.85 4.94
C ILE A 37 6.59 11.71 4.21
N MET A 38 7.14 11.29 3.08
CA MET A 38 6.65 10.14 2.31
C MET A 38 7.28 8.88 2.90
N ASN A 39 6.46 8.03 3.54
CA ASN A 39 6.92 6.76 4.09
C ASN A 39 6.54 5.63 3.14
N GLU A 40 7.54 4.96 2.59
CA GLU A 40 7.33 3.76 1.78
C GLU A 40 6.92 2.60 2.69
N ILE A 41 5.84 1.93 2.31
CA ILE A 41 5.36 0.75 3.03
C ILE A 41 5.74 -0.49 2.24
N GLU A 42 6.50 -1.36 2.87
CA GLU A 42 6.95 -2.63 2.31
C GLU A 42 6.00 -3.76 2.74
N ALA A 43 5.78 -4.72 1.84
CA ALA A 43 5.05 -5.93 2.17
C ALA A 43 5.87 -6.78 3.16
N GLU A 44 5.26 -7.15 4.29
CA GLU A 44 5.91 -8.04 5.27
C GLU A 44 5.97 -9.49 4.79
N VAL A 45 5.01 -9.88 3.93
CA VAL A 45 4.88 -11.24 3.41
C VAL A 45 4.82 -11.24 1.89
N ALA A 46 5.31 -12.31 1.28
CA ALA A 46 5.07 -12.59 -0.13
C ALA A 46 3.68 -13.19 -0.33
N GLY A 47 2.99 -12.83 -1.42
CA GLY A 47 1.64 -13.33 -1.69
C GLY A 47 0.92 -12.61 -2.81
N LEU A 48 -0.37 -12.88 -2.96
CA LEU A 48 -1.26 -12.24 -3.90
C LEU A 48 -2.08 -11.14 -3.19
N VAL A 49 -2.03 -9.91 -3.68
CA VAL A 49 -2.90 -8.82 -3.21
C VAL A 49 -4.33 -9.17 -3.63
N ARG A 50 -5.18 -9.51 -2.66
CA ARG A 50 -6.60 -9.82 -2.92
C ARG A 50 -7.41 -8.54 -3.06
N GLU A 51 -7.12 -7.55 -2.23
CA GLU A 51 -7.88 -6.32 -2.15
C GLU A 51 -7.01 -5.17 -1.62
N VAL A 52 -7.26 -3.97 -2.14
CA VAL A 52 -6.76 -2.71 -1.58
C VAL A 52 -7.92 -2.08 -0.81
N CYS A 53 -7.78 -1.96 0.50
CA CYS A 53 -8.86 -1.54 1.41
C CYS A 53 -9.02 -0.02 1.51
N VAL A 54 -8.16 0.75 0.83
CA VAL A 54 -8.08 2.20 0.93
C VAL A 54 -7.95 2.80 -0.46
N GLU A 55 -8.64 3.92 -0.68
CA GLU A 55 -8.58 4.64 -1.95
C GLU A 55 -7.38 5.59 -2.01
N ASN A 56 -6.87 5.85 -3.21
CA ASN A 56 -5.78 6.79 -3.40
C ASN A 56 -6.15 8.20 -2.89
N ALA A 57 -5.22 8.85 -2.19
CA ALA A 57 -5.38 10.14 -1.53
C ALA A 57 -6.39 10.16 -0.36
N GLN A 58 -6.76 9.00 0.20
CA GLN A 58 -7.53 8.96 1.44
C GLN A 58 -6.65 9.09 2.70
N PRO A 59 -7.17 9.76 3.75
CA PRO A 59 -6.56 9.72 5.06
C PRO A 59 -6.66 8.31 5.66
N VAL A 60 -5.60 7.87 6.32
CA VAL A 60 -5.50 6.60 7.03
C VAL A 60 -5.01 6.80 8.46
N GLU A 61 -5.47 5.93 9.35
CA GLU A 61 -5.12 5.96 10.75
C GLU A 61 -4.31 4.72 11.17
N PHE A 62 -3.69 4.80 12.34
CA PHE A 62 -2.99 3.65 12.89
C PHE A 62 -3.95 2.48 13.14
N GLY A 63 -3.59 1.31 12.64
CA GLY A 63 -4.41 0.09 12.76
C GLY A 63 -5.46 -0.07 11.67
N GLN A 64 -5.61 0.89 10.76
CA GLN A 64 -6.48 0.74 9.60
C GLN A 64 -5.87 -0.27 8.60
N PRO A 65 -6.64 -1.28 8.14
CA PRO A 65 -6.16 -2.21 7.14
C PRO A 65 -5.98 -1.52 5.77
N LEU A 66 -4.80 -1.67 5.16
CA LEU A 66 -4.48 -1.08 3.85
C LEU A 66 -4.62 -2.09 2.70
N PHE A 67 -4.13 -3.31 2.91
CA PHE A 67 -4.12 -4.38 1.91
C PHE A 67 -4.52 -5.71 2.54
N ARG A 68 -5.22 -6.54 1.77
CA ARG A 68 -5.39 -7.96 2.06
C ARG A 68 -4.45 -8.75 1.15
N VAL A 69 -3.48 -9.43 1.74
CA VAL A 69 -2.54 -10.29 1.02
C VAL A 69 -2.81 -11.74 1.36
N ASP A 70 -2.95 -12.58 0.34
CA ASP A 70 -3.04 -14.03 0.49
C ASP A 70 -1.67 -14.66 0.25
N PRO A 71 -0.99 -15.21 1.28
CA PRO A 71 0.34 -15.78 1.15
C PRO A 71 0.35 -17.16 0.46
N HIS A 72 -0.81 -17.79 0.25
CA HIS A 72 -0.92 -19.14 -0.30
C HIS A 72 -1.35 -19.17 -1.78
N GLY A 73 -1.97 -18.10 -2.28
CA GLY A 73 -2.41 -17.93 -3.67
C GLY A 73 -3.84 -18.37 -3.92
#